data_AF-A0A1I3BYV6-F1
#
_entry.id   AF-A0A1I3BYV6-F1
#
_cell.length_a   1.000
_cell.length_b   1.000
_cell.length_c   1.000
_cell.angle_alpha   90.00
_cell.angle_beta   90.00
_cell.angle_gamma   90.00
#
_symmetry.space_group_name_H-M   'P 1'
#
loop_
_entity.id
_entity.type
_entity.pdbx_description
1 polymer ?
#
loop_
_entity_poly.entity_id
_entity_poly.type
_entity_poly.pdbx_seq_one_letter_code
_entity_poly.pdbx_strand_id
1 'polypeptide(L)'
;MRRRRFTGRLLTLAQVGHAHWLFGNLYEAVVRVPDRLAGAVDGARVSSPLGPGSPLRYYVPAVPATFPAALAALWAGWDDGPEARRWLAVAASCSVSGAAVTAVLVRLNLRLFFTSGPLPTAEREKLLRTWYRLNAVRMAATAAAWIAARQAADRIAY
;
A
#
# COMPACT_ATOMS: atom_id res chain seq x y z
N MET A 1 -31.15 -5.64 4.44
CA MET A 1 -30.86 -4.91 3.16
C MET A 1 -29.93 -3.70 3.31
N ARG A 2 -30.17 -2.74 4.22
CA ARG A 2 -29.33 -1.52 4.35
C ARG A 2 -27.86 -1.81 4.74
N ARG A 3 -27.63 -2.77 5.65
CA ARG A 3 -26.29 -3.21 6.09
C ARG A 3 -25.49 -3.86 4.96
N ARG A 4 -26.07 -4.83 4.23
CA ARG A 4 -25.42 -5.46 3.05
C ARG A 4 -25.06 -4.46 1.96
N ARG A 5 -25.94 -3.49 1.66
CA ARG A 5 -25.62 -2.41 0.71
C ARG A 5 -24.45 -1.54 1.18
N PHE A 6 -24.35 -1.29 2.49
CA PHE A 6 -23.22 -0.56 3.07
C PHE A 6 -21.93 -1.38 2.99
N THR A 7 -21.95 -2.65 3.37
CA THR A 7 -20.80 -3.59 3.21
C THR A 7 -20.33 -3.66 1.76
N GLY A 8 -21.24 -3.76 0.79
CA GLY A 8 -20.90 -3.77 -0.64
C GLY A 8 -20.22 -2.49 -1.13
N ARG A 9 -20.64 -1.32 -0.63
CA ARG A 9 -19.97 -0.04 -0.93
C ARG A 9 -18.56 0.02 -0.35
N LEU A 10 -18.39 -0.44 0.89
CA LEU A 10 -17.07 -0.51 1.53
C LEU A 10 -16.13 -1.47 0.79
N LEU A 11 -16.64 -2.62 0.34
CA LEU A 11 -15.88 -3.57 -0.47
C LEU A 11 -15.51 -2.99 -1.83
N THR A 12 -16.41 -2.25 -2.48
CA THR A 12 -16.10 -1.55 -3.75
C THR A 12 -14.96 -0.55 -3.54
N LEU A 13 -15.05 0.29 -2.50
CA LEU A 13 -14.02 1.24 -2.14
C LEU A 13 -12.69 0.53 -1.84
N ALA A 14 -12.73 -0.55 -1.06
CA ALA A 14 -11.55 -1.35 -0.74
C ALA A 14 -10.94 -1.96 -2.01
N GLN A 15 -11.74 -2.48 -2.94
CA GLN A 15 -11.22 -3.08 -4.19
C GLN A 15 -10.51 -2.04 -5.05
N VAL A 16 -11.14 -0.87 -5.29
CA VAL A 16 -10.54 0.22 -6.06
C VAL A 16 -9.27 0.71 -5.38
N GLY A 17 -9.31 0.90 -4.06
CA GLY A 17 -8.17 1.34 -3.26
C GLY A 17 -7.00 0.37 -3.32
N HIS A 18 -7.24 -0.94 -3.19
CA HIS A 18 -6.19 -1.96 -3.25
C HIS A 18 -5.61 -2.11 -4.65
N ALA A 19 -6.45 -2.02 -5.70
CA ALA A 19 -5.98 -2.00 -7.08
C ALA A 19 -5.07 -0.80 -7.33
N HIS A 20 -5.52 0.41 -6.99
CA HIS A 20 -4.71 1.63 -7.10
C HIS A 20 -3.38 1.50 -6.36
N TRP A 21 -3.41 0.98 -5.12
CA TRP A 21 -2.21 0.79 -4.32
C TRP A 21 -1.24 -0.22 -4.94
N LEU A 22 -1.74 -1.38 -5.39
CA LEU A 22 -0.94 -2.40 -6.07
C LEU A 22 -0.27 -1.84 -7.33
N PHE A 23 -1.04 -1.22 -8.23
CA PHE A 23 -0.51 -0.70 -9.49
C PHE A 23 0.42 0.48 -9.29
N GLY A 24 0.17 1.35 -8.30
CA GLY A 24 1.10 2.41 -7.93
C GLY A 24 2.46 1.87 -7.50
N ASN A 25 2.47 0.85 -6.64
CA ASN A 25 3.71 0.22 -6.18
C ASN A 25 4.43 -0.58 -7.28
N LEU A 26 3.67 -1.18 -8.21
CA LEU A 26 4.23 -1.87 -9.37
C LEU A 26 4.90 -0.87 -10.31
N TYR A 27 4.25 0.27 -10.57
CA TYR A 27 4.82 1.35 -11.34
C TYR A 27 6.14 1.84 -10.74
N GLU A 28 6.18 2.10 -9.43
CA GLU A 28 7.42 2.52 -8.74
C GLU A 28 8.55 1.50 -8.94
N ALA A 29 8.24 0.21 -8.87
CA ALA A 29 9.22 -0.86 -9.05
C ALA A 29 9.71 -0.96 -10.50
N VAL A 30 8.81 -0.94 -11.49
CA VAL A 30 9.14 -1.05 -12.92
C VAL A 30 9.97 0.16 -13.38
N VAL A 31 9.55 1.35 -12.95
CA VAL A 31 10.22 2.60 -13.29
C VAL A 31 11.52 2.80 -12.51
N ARG A 32 11.75 1.98 -11.48
CA ARG A 32 12.89 2.09 -10.57
C ARG A 32 13.00 3.49 -9.97
N VAL A 33 11.86 4.02 -9.53
CA VAL A 33 11.77 5.35 -8.90
C VAL A 33 12.80 5.52 -7.77
N PRO A 34 12.99 4.53 -6.85
CA PRO A 34 13.99 4.66 -5.80
C PRO A 34 15.42 4.86 -6.32
N ASP A 35 15.82 4.15 -7.37
CA ASP A 35 17.16 4.24 -7.97
C ASP A 35 17.37 5.62 -8.63
N ARG A 36 16.34 6.13 -9.32
CA ARG A 36 16.40 7.46 -9.96
C ARG A 36 16.52 8.57 -8.94
N LEU A 37 15.78 8.47 -7.83
CA LEU A 37 15.88 9.42 -6.72
C LEU A 37 17.25 9.32 -6.04
N ALA A 38 17.72 8.10 -5.77
CA ALA A 38 19.01 7.87 -5.14
C ALA A 38 20.18 8.41 -5.99
N GLY A 39 20.11 8.30 -7.31
CA GLY A 39 21.10 8.87 -8.23
C GLY A 39 21.01 10.40 -8.37
N ALA A 40 19.83 11.00 -8.20
CA ALA A 40 19.65 12.45 -8.24
C ALA A 40 20.15 13.15 -6.98
N VAL A 41 20.07 12.50 -5.81
CA VAL A 41 20.56 13.03 -4.52
C VAL A 41 22.09 13.23 -4.52
N ASP A 42 22.84 12.47 -5.33
CA ASP A 42 24.29 12.65 -5.50
C ASP A 42 24.65 13.97 -6.24
N GLY A 43 23.69 14.66 -6.88
CA GLY A 43 23.93 15.88 -7.66
C GLY A 43 23.13 17.13 -7.23
N ALA A 44 21.93 16.98 -6.65
CA ALA A 44 21.14 18.11 -6.16
C ALA A 44 20.27 17.68 -4.97
N ARG A 45 20.41 18.39 -3.84
CA ARG A 45 19.66 18.13 -2.60
C ARG A 45 18.16 18.24 -2.85
N VAL A 46 17.45 17.11 -2.82
CA VAL A 46 15.98 17.10 -2.73
C VAL A 46 15.61 17.58 -1.32
N SER A 47 15.32 18.88 -1.20
CA SER A 47 15.24 19.59 0.08
C SER A 47 13.96 19.34 0.89
N SER A 48 12.99 18.58 0.36
CA SER A 48 11.77 18.26 1.13
C SER A 48 11.04 17.01 0.63
N PRO A 49 10.52 16.16 1.54
CA PRO A 49 9.60 15.05 1.22
C PRO A 49 8.33 15.50 0.48
N LEU A 50 7.97 16.78 0.53
CA LEU A 50 6.88 17.38 -0.23
C LEU A 50 7.38 18.52 -1.12
N GLY A 51 8.66 18.53 -1.48
CA GLY A 51 9.25 19.53 -2.37
C GLY A 51 8.85 19.33 -3.85
N PRO A 52 9.08 20.34 -4.70
CA PRO A 52 9.00 20.17 -6.16
C PRO A 52 9.90 19.01 -6.60
N GLY A 53 9.34 18.05 -7.36
CA GLY A 53 10.04 16.83 -7.78
C GLY A 53 9.93 15.63 -6.83
N SER A 54 9.31 15.78 -5.64
CA SER A 54 9.08 14.65 -4.73
C SER A 54 7.88 13.79 -5.19
N PRO A 55 8.08 12.48 -5.46
CA PRO A 55 6.99 11.59 -5.84
C PRO A 55 5.91 11.46 -4.75
N LEU A 56 6.22 11.77 -3.49
CA LEU A 56 5.26 11.68 -2.38
C LEU A 56 4.03 12.58 -2.57
N ARG A 57 4.13 13.71 -3.29
CA ARG A 57 2.98 14.60 -3.54
C ARG A 57 1.84 13.91 -4.28
N TYR A 58 2.14 12.93 -5.13
CA TYR A 58 1.15 12.28 -5.99
C TYR A 58 0.50 11.05 -5.35
N TYR A 59 1.12 10.46 -4.31
CA TYR A 59 0.67 9.20 -3.72
C TYR A 59 0.03 9.32 -2.32
N VAL A 60 0.32 10.41 -1.58
CA VAL A 60 -0.17 10.61 -0.21
C VAL A 60 -1.71 10.67 -0.06
N PRO A 61 -2.49 11.24 -1.00
CA PRO A 61 -3.94 11.39 -0.77
C PRO A 61 -4.76 10.11 -0.91
N ALA A 62 -4.29 9.07 -1.61
CA ALA A 62 -5.14 7.94 -2.00
C ALA A 62 -5.09 6.73 -1.05
N VAL A 63 -4.00 6.57 -0.30
CA VAL A 63 -3.74 5.40 0.57
C VAL A 63 -4.52 5.37 1.90
N PRO A 64 -4.85 6.51 2.57
CA PRO A 64 -5.50 6.47 3.88
C PRO A 64 -6.92 5.88 3.90
N ALA A 65 -7.61 5.80 2.76
CA ALA A 65 -9.00 5.33 2.71
C ALA A 65 -9.13 3.81 2.52
N THR A 66 -8.11 3.14 1.99
CA THR A 66 -8.20 1.75 1.53
C THR A 66 -8.28 0.75 2.67
N PHE A 67 -7.35 0.82 3.64
CA PHE A 67 -7.34 -0.14 4.76
C PHE A 67 -8.50 0.07 5.75
N PRO A 68 -8.95 1.31 6.08
CA PRO A 68 -10.13 1.49 6.94
C PRO A 68 -11.40 0.99 6.26
N ALA A 69 -11.52 1.12 4.94
CA ALA A 69 -12.65 0.55 4.21
C ALA A 69 -12.71 -0.98 4.35
N ALA A 70 -11.57 -1.68 4.29
CA ALA A 70 -11.52 -3.13 4.52
C ALA A 70 -11.88 -3.53 5.96
N LEU A 71 -11.39 -2.78 6.95
CA LEU A 71 -11.74 -3.00 8.36
C LEU A 71 -13.22 -2.73 8.63
N ALA A 72 -13.76 -1.64 8.09
CA ALA A 72 -15.18 -1.31 8.18
C ALA A 72 -16.04 -2.37 7.48
N ALA A 73 -15.58 -2.92 6.35
CA ALA A 73 -16.28 -4.00 5.65
C ALA A 73 -16.31 -5.28 6.51
N LEU A 74 -15.19 -5.63 7.16
CA LEU A 74 -15.14 -6.76 8.09
C LEU A 74 -16.12 -6.59 9.25
N TRP A 75 -16.15 -5.41 9.86
CA TRP A 75 -17.06 -5.12 10.97
C TRP A 75 -18.53 -5.14 10.52
N ALA A 76 -18.83 -4.48 9.39
CA ALA A 76 -20.19 -4.41 8.86
C ALA A 76 -20.69 -5.77 8.35
N GLY A 77 -19.82 -6.60 7.77
CA GLY A 77 -20.17 -7.91 7.19
C GLY A 77 -19.89 -9.12 8.09
N TRP A 78 -19.57 -8.92 9.37
CA TRP A 78 -19.20 -10.00 10.29
C TRP A 78 -20.24 -11.12 10.39
N ASP A 79 -21.53 -10.74 10.29
CA ASP A 79 -22.68 -11.63 10.44
C ASP A 79 -23.21 -12.17 9.09
N ASP A 80 -22.59 -11.82 7.96
CA ASP A 80 -23.03 -12.27 6.61
C ASP A 80 -22.59 -13.72 6.29
N GLY A 81 -22.24 -14.51 7.31
CA GLY A 81 -21.92 -15.93 7.21
C GLY A 81 -20.42 -16.28 7.34
N PRO A 82 -20.09 -17.54 7.64
CA PRO A 82 -18.73 -17.96 7.96
C PRO A 82 -17.74 -17.81 6.79
N GLU A 83 -18.19 -18.06 5.56
CA GLU A 83 -17.35 -17.92 4.37
C GLU A 83 -17.07 -16.45 4.01
N ALA A 84 -18.10 -15.60 4.04
CA ALA A 84 -17.94 -14.16 3.83
C ALA A 84 -17.00 -13.57 4.90
N ARG A 85 -17.19 -13.94 6.17
CA ARG A 85 -16.33 -13.52 7.28
C ARG A 85 -14.87 -13.94 7.08
N ARG A 86 -14.60 -15.15 6.58
CA ARG A 86 -13.23 -15.60 6.28
C ARG A 86 -12.56 -14.69 5.25
N TRP A 87 -13.24 -14.38 4.16
CA TRP A 87 -12.69 -13.51 3.11
C TRP A 87 -12.53 -12.07 3.56
N LEU A 88 -13.49 -11.54 4.33
CA LEU A 88 -13.38 -10.23 4.96
C LEU A 88 -12.18 -10.15 5.90
N ALA A 89 -11.94 -11.20 6.70
CA ALA A 89 -10.80 -11.27 7.62
C ALA A 89 -9.47 -11.31 6.85
N VAL A 90 -9.37 -12.13 5.80
CA VAL A 90 -8.18 -12.16 4.93
C VAL A 90 -7.94 -10.78 4.30
N ALA A 91 -8.99 -10.14 3.76
CA ALA A 91 -8.86 -8.82 3.16
C ALA A 91 -8.35 -7.79 4.17
N ALA A 92 -8.93 -7.75 5.37
CA ALA A 92 -8.52 -6.86 6.45
C ALA A 92 -7.08 -7.13 6.92
N SER A 93 -6.72 -8.38 7.19
CA SER A 93 -5.37 -8.76 7.62
C SER A 93 -4.32 -8.38 6.59
N CYS A 94 -4.55 -8.70 5.31
CA CYS A 94 -3.65 -8.31 4.23
C CYS A 94 -3.55 -6.79 4.06
N SER A 95 -4.66 -6.06 4.25
CA SER A 95 -4.67 -4.58 4.24
C SER A 95 -3.77 -4.01 5.35
N VAL A 96 -3.89 -4.54 6.57
CA VAL A 96 -3.08 -4.14 7.73
C VAL A 96 -1.61 -4.47 7.48
N SER A 97 -1.29 -5.64 6.95
CA SER A 97 0.09 -6.00 6.59
C SER A 97 0.68 -5.06 5.55
N GLY A 98 -0.08 -4.74 4.48
CA GLY A 98 0.35 -3.78 3.46
C GLY A 98 0.61 -2.38 4.04
N ALA A 99 -0.23 -1.93 4.98
CA ALA A 99 -0.05 -0.67 5.69
C ALA A 99 1.18 -0.67 6.60
N ALA A 100 1.41 -1.75 7.35
CA ALA A 100 2.57 -1.91 8.21
C ALA A 100 3.88 -1.89 7.40
N VAL A 101 3.95 -2.64 6.29
CA VAL A 101 5.11 -2.63 5.40
C VAL A 101 5.32 -1.24 4.80
N THR A 102 4.24 -0.52 4.45
CA THR A 102 4.34 0.86 3.98
C THR A 102 4.92 1.80 5.03
N ALA A 103 4.52 1.68 6.29
CA ALA A 103 5.12 2.46 7.37
C ALA A 103 6.62 2.17 7.53
N VAL A 104 7.06 0.93 7.35
CA VAL A 104 8.49 0.57 7.34
C VAL A 104 9.19 1.19 6.13
N LEU A 105 8.59 1.12 4.93
CA LEU A 105 9.14 1.72 3.72
C LEU A 105 9.25 3.25 3.80
N VAL A 106 8.29 3.93 4.43
CA VAL A 106 8.38 5.37 4.67
C VAL A 106 9.59 5.70 5.54
N ARG A 107 9.81 4.97 6.64
CA ARG A 107 11.01 5.15 7.48
C ARG A 107 12.30 4.89 6.69
N LEU A 108 12.29 3.89 5.81
CA LEU A 108 13.42 3.56 4.96
C LEU A 108 13.68 4.63 3.88
N ASN A 109 12.63 5.20 3.28
CA ASN A 109 12.72 6.33 2.33
C ASN A 109 13.29 7.59 3.01
N LEU A 110 12.89 7.87 4.26
CA LEU A 110 13.47 8.96 5.05
C LEU A 110 14.98 8.77 5.25
N ARG A 111 15.44 7.54 5.46
CA ARG A 111 16.87 7.23 5.55
C ARG A 111 17.59 7.29 4.21
N LEU A 112 16.95 6.88 3.12
CA LEU A 112 17.56 6.82 1.79
C LEU A 112 17.72 8.20 1.13
N PHE A 113 16.76 9.09 1.34
CA PHE A 113 16.64 10.33 0.57
C PHE A 113 16.77 11.60 1.42
N PHE A 114 16.63 11.51 2.74
CA PHE A 114 16.53 12.70 3.62
C PHE A 114 17.53 12.69 4.77
N THR A 115 18.64 11.93 4.67
CA THR A 115 19.76 11.99 5.61
C THR A 115 20.72 13.15 5.33
N SER A 116 21.34 13.68 6.39
CA SER A 116 22.19 14.88 6.38
C SER A 116 23.57 14.72 5.71
N GLY A 117 23.73 13.74 4.81
CA GLY A 117 24.98 13.46 4.11
C GLY A 117 24.83 12.33 3.10
N PRO A 118 25.75 12.24 2.11
CA PRO A 118 25.75 11.17 1.12
C PRO A 118 25.98 9.82 1.79
N LEU A 119 25.09 8.86 1.52
CA LEU A 119 25.24 7.49 2.00
C LEU A 119 26.39 6.79 1.25
N PRO A 120 27.22 5.99 1.94
CA PRO A 120 28.17 5.11 1.27
C PRO A 120 27.47 4.23 0.23
N THR A 121 28.08 4.03 -0.94
CA THR A 121 27.48 3.27 -2.06
C THR A 121 26.97 1.89 -1.64
N ALA A 122 27.75 1.15 -0.84
CA ALA A 122 27.37 -0.17 -0.34
C ALA A 122 26.14 -0.15 0.58
N GLU A 123 26.00 0.89 1.41
CA GLU A 123 24.85 1.06 2.30
C GLU A 123 23.60 1.43 1.50
N ARG A 124 23.73 2.34 0.54
CA ARG A 124 22.66 2.73 -0.38
C ARG A 124 22.12 1.53 -1.16
N GLU A 125 23.00 0.71 -1.72
CA GLU A 125 22.60 -0.51 -2.43
C GLU A 125 21.87 -1.50 -1.52
N LYS A 126 22.34 -1.67 -0.27
CA LYS A 126 21.68 -2.52 0.71
C LYS A 126 20.27 -2.03 0.99
N LEU A 127 20.09 -0.72 1.22
CA LEU A 127 18.79 -0.11 1.47
C LEU A 127 17.85 -0.25 0.26
N LEU A 128 18.36 -0.06 -0.96
CA LEU A 128 17.57 -0.27 -2.19
C LEU A 128 17.11 -1.73 -2.32
N ARG A 129 18.00 -2.70 -2.09
CA ARG A 129 17.61 -4.13 -2.10
C ARG A 129 16.54 -4.43 -1.04
N THR A 130 16.66 -3.87 0.16
CA THR A 130 15.63 -3.99 1.19
C THR A 130 14.31 -3.34 0.74
N TRP A 131 14.37 -2.15 0.12
CA TRP A 131 13.20 -1.46 -0.42
C TRP A 131 12.43 -2.35 -1.41
N TYR A 132 13.12 -2.94 -2.39
CA TYR A 132 12.48 -3.80 -3.40
C TYR A 132 11.85 -5.05 -2.80
N ARG A 133 12.52 -5.70 -1.84
CA ARG A 133 11.97 -6.86 -1.12
C ARG A 133 10.71 -6.50 -0.35
N LEU A 134 10.73 -5.39 0.38
CA LEU A 134 9.58 -4.91 1.12
C LEU A 134 8.45 -4.46 0.19
N ASN A 135 8.77 -3.81 -0.93
CA ASN A 135 7.76 -3.44 -1.92
C ASN A 135 7.09 -4.68 -2.54
N ALA A 136 7.84 -5.75 -2.81
CA ALA A 136 7.27 -7.02 -3.26
C ALA A 136 6.30 -7.62 -2.23
N VAL A 137 6.68 -7.63 -0.94
CA VAL A 137 5.78 -8.09 0.14
C VAL A 137 4.51 -7.22 0.21
N ARG A 138 4.66 -5.89 0.10
CA ARG A 138 3.53 -4.95 0.05
C ARG A 138 2.61 -5.21 -1.14
N MET A 139 3.17 -5.46 -2.32
CA MET A 139 2.39 -5.81 -3.52
C MET A 139 1.64 -7.13 -3.33
N ALA A 140 2.30 -8.16 -2.79
CA ALA A 140 1.64 -9.43 -2.50
C ALA A 140 0.48 -9.27 -1.51
N ALA A 141 0.67 -8.50 -0.44
CA ALA A 141 -0.37 -8.21 0.55
C ALA A 141 -1.55 -7.44 -0.08
N THR A 142 -1.28 -6.39 -0.86
CA THR A 142 -2.33 -5.59 -1.51
C THR A 142 -3.08 -6.35 -2.59
N ALA A 143 -2.40 -7.22 -3.35
CA ALA A 143 -3.04 -8.13 -4.30
C ALA A 143 -3.94 -9.15 -3.59
N ALA A 144 -3.44 -9.78 -2.52
CA ALA A 144 -4.24 -10.72 -1.73
C ALA A 144 -5.48 -10.04 -1.11
N ALA A 145 -5.33 -8.82 -0.59
CA ALA A 145 -6.44 -8.04 -0.08
C ALA A 145 -7.48 -7.72 -1.16
N TRP A 146 -7.03 -7.36 -2.37
CA TRP A 146 -7.93 -7.10 -3.50
C TRP A 146 -8.74 -8.34 -3.89
N ILE A 147 -8.07 -9.49 -4.04
CA ILE A 147 -8.72 -10.76 -4.39
C ILE A 147 -9.71 -11.17 -3.29
N ALA A 148 -9.30 -11.10 -2.02
CA ALA A 148 -10.15 -11.43 -0.90
C ALA A 148 -11.38 -10.51 -0.79
N ALA A 149 -11.23 -9.21 -1.05
CA ALA A 149 -12.34 -8.28 -1.06
C ALA A 149 -13.34 -8.56 -2.20
N ARG A 150 -12.88 -9.08 -3.34
CA ARG A 150 -13.76 -9.57 -4.42
C ARG A 150 -14.51 -10.83 -4.00
N GLN A 151 -13.80 -11.82 -3.47
CA GLN A 151 -14.42 -13.05 -2.96
C GLN A 151 -15.46 -12.77 -1.87
N ALA A 152 -15.17 -11.85 -0.94
CA ALA A 152 -16.13 -11.42 0.07
C ALA A 152 -17.39 -10.80 -0.56
N ALA A 153 -17.24 -9.94 -1.56
CA ALA A 153 -18.36 -9.30 -2.24
C ALA A 153 -19.26 -10.32 -2.94
N ASP A 154 -18.67 -11.30 -3.61
CA ASP A 154 -19.40 -12.37 -4.29
C ASP A 154 -20.23 -13.18 -3.27
N ARG A 155 -19.68 -13.48 -2.08
CA ARG A 155 -20.42 -14.24 -1.04
C ARG A 155 -21.50 -13.45 -0.30
N ILE A 156 -21.45 -12.12 -0.32
CA ILE A 156 -22.46 -11.25 0.31
C ILE A 156 -23.59 -10.89 -0.67
N ALA A 157 -23.32 -10.95 -1.98
CA ALA A 157 -24.28 -10.69 -3.03
C ALA A 157 -25.33 -11.80 -3.22
N TYR A 158 -24.98 -13.04 -2.84
CA TYR A 158 -25.90 -14.18 -2.71
C TYR A 158 -26.51 -14.25 -1.29
#